data_AF-A0A6C2U2P2-F1
#
_entry.id   AF-A0A6C2U2P2-F1
#
_cell.length_a   1.000
_cell.length_b   1.000
_cell.length_c   1.000
_cell.angle_alpha   90.00
_cell.angle_beta   90.00
_cell.angle_gamma   90.00
#
_symmetry.space_group_name_H-M   'P 1'
#
loop_
_entity.id
_entity.type
_entity.pdbx_description
1 polymer ?
#
loop_
_entity_poly.entity_id
_entity_poly.type
_entity_poly.pdbx_seq_one_letter_code
_entity_poly.pdbx_strand_id
1 'polypeptide(L)'
;MIAMCLYIEQKQDAEARNPDRKHGAVLLIVLGVILLASWMLVQIIGRVTEEVALRGVDDQNDAIRAAAFQSLEITIGVLAEIQLLDGGLYSPAQGWASPLGYAGFPMAAVSNELALGSGGESEIRGVDEMAEFAFPPGIEVDVEIRDESGRLPLNQTSGERWKLLFEEMEIQPADAATLADCLLDWIDRDNETRLNGAEAGVYQRRDPAYLPANAPIEDLLELRLVEGFDRLFFDEHGVPNDLFRTFRNCVSMMEAGKVNLNTVHPLVLEVLAEELDFEAQRVADFVRGVDLEAGTSDDLVLRPGLDDPDVPTDNDGEPLDFSATCRYLTVHIASRSAGTVFNLSARLDTETPSGEQIYPMTILDLQTKGSTL
;
A
#
# COMPACT_ATOMS: atom_id res chain seq x y z
N MET A 1 45.70 30.74 100.31
CA MET A 1 46.40 30.65 99.01
C MET A 1 46.39 29.22 98.44
N ILE A 2 46.55 28.17 99.24
CA ILE A 2 46.49 26.76 98.76
C ILE A 2 45.05 26.30 98.42
N ALA A 3 44.04 26.74 99.16
CA ALA A 3 42.63 26.39 98.88
C ALA A 3 42.04 27.06 97.63
N MET A 4 42.67 28.12 97.10
CA MET A 4 42.19 28.83 95.91
C MET A 4 42.78 28.25 94.61
N CYS A 5 43.92 27.55 94.68
CA CYS A 5 44.44 26.78 93.54
C CYS A 5 43.63 25.51 93.27
N LEU A 6 43.22 24.77 94.31
CA LEU A 6 42.43 23.55 94.15
C LEU A 6 41.01 23.79 93.60
N TYR A 7 40.43 24.99 93.82
CA TYR A 7 39.12 25.35 93.28
C TYR A 7 39.15 25.69 91.79
N ILE A 8 40.30 26.15 91.27
CA ILE A 8 40.46 26.47 89.84
C ILE A 8 40.73 25.18 89.04
N GLU A 9 41.47 24.22 89.60
CA GLU A 9 41.74 22.92 88.97
C GLU A 9 40.48 22.04 88.84
N GLN A 10 39.61 21.99 89.86
CA GLN A 10 38.36 21.21 89.74
C GLN A 10 37.32 21.81 88.78
N LYS A 11 37.36 23.12 88.53
CA LYS A 11 36.42 23.76 87.59
C LYS A 11 36.83 23.54 86.14
N GLN A 12 38.10 23.27 85.86
CA GLN A 12 38.57 22.96 84.50
C GLN A 12 38.34 21.50 84.09
N ASP A 13 38.29 20.56 85.04
CA ASP A 13 38.06 19.14 84.72
C ASP A 13 36.57 18.78 84.46
N ALA A 14 35.61 19.64 84.84
CA ALA A 14 34.19 19.39 84.61
C ALA A 14 33.69 19.77 83.20
N GLU A 15 34.44 20.58 82.45
CA GLU A 15 34.10 20.99 81.08
C GLU A 15 34.72 20.10 79.99
N ALA A 16 35.47 19.05 80.35
CA ALA A 16 35.95 18.03 79.43
C ALA A 16 34.88 16.98 79.10
N ARG A 17 33.62 17.39 78.87
CA ARG A 17 32.56 16.52 78.36
C ARG A 17 32.47 16.64 76.83
N ASN A 18 33.29 15.80 76.17
CA ASN A 18 33.11 15.25 74.81
C ASN A 18 32.94 16.24 73.63
N PRO A 19 34.04 16.63 72.95
CA PRO A 19 33.97 17.33 71.66
C PRO A 19 33.66 16.42 70.45
N ASP A 20 33.62 15.09 70.59
CA ASP A 20 33.51 14.16 69.45
C ASP A 20 32.09 13.91 68.93
N ARG A 21 31.05 14.42 69.60
CA ARG A 21 29.67 14.26 69.12
C ARG A 21 29.32 15.13 67.90
N LYS A 22 30.05 16.22 67.66
CA LYS A 22 29.72 17.19 66.59
C LYS A 22 30.19 16.72 65.22
N HIS A 23 31.34 16.05 65.13
CA HIS A 23 31.89 15.55 63.87
C HIS A 23 31.14 14.33 63.33
N GLY A 24 30.65 13.43 64.21
CA GLY A 24 29.81 12.31 63.80
C GLY A 24 28.44 12.73 63.27
N ALA A 25 27.85 13.80 63.82
CA ALA A 25 26.58 14.33 63.35
C ALA A 25 26.68 14.95 61.94
N VAL A 26 27.77 15.66 61.64
CA VAL A 26 28.01 16.23 60.30
C VAL A 26 28.16 15.13 59.26
N LEU A 27 28.88 14.05 59.58
CA LEU A 27 29.08 12.93 58.65
C LEU A 27 27.76 12.22 58.32
N LEU A 28 26.88 12.04 59.30
CA LEU A 28 25.55 11.45 59.11
C LEU A 28 24.63 12.34 58.28
N ILE A 29 24.70 13.66 58.45
CA ILE A 29 23.93 14.61 57.64
C ILE A 29 24.41 14.56 56.19
N VAL A 30 25.73 14.60 55.96
CA VAL A 30 26.31 14.52 54.61
C VAL A 30 25.96 13.19 53.94
N LEU A 31 26.07 12.07 54.64
CA LEU A 31 25.69 10.76 54.13
C LEU A 31 24.19 10.70 53.79
N GLY A 32 23.34 11.27 54.64
CA GLY A 32 21.90 11.35 54.41
C GLY A 32 21.54 12.20 53.18
N VAL A 33 22.22 13.34 52.99
CA VAL A 33 22.03 14.19 51.80
C VAL A 33 22.50 13.48 50.54
N ILE A 34 23.65 12.78 50.58
CA ILE A 34 24.16 12.02 49.43
C ILE A 34 23.21 10.87 49.07
N LEU A 35 22.70 10.13 50.07
CA LEU A 35 21.71 9.07 49.85
C LEU A 35 20.41 9.61 49.24
N LEU A 36 19.92 10.74 49.75
CA LEU A 36 18.70 11.37 49.24
C LEU A 36 18.91 11.90 47.81
N ALA A 37 20.06 12.52 47.53
CA ALA A 37 20.42 12.97 46.20
C ALA A 37 20.56 11.81 45.21
N SER A 38 21.21 10.72 45.62
CA SER A 38 21.36 9.50 44.80
C SER A 38 20.01 8.85 44.52
N TRP A 39 19.13 8.76 45.53
CA TRP A 39 17.76 8.25 45.37
C TRP A 39 16.92 9.12 44.43
N MET A 40 17.01 10.45 44.56
CA MET A 40 16.34 11.41 43.68
C MET A 40 16.84 11.30 42.23
N LEU A 41 18.14 11.07 42.04
CA LEU A 41 18.75 10.93 40.72
C LEU A 41 18.24 9.65 40.02
N VAL A 42 18.13 8.53 40.75
CA VAL A 42 17.54 7.29 40.22
C VAL A 42 16.06 7.48 39.85
N GLN A 43 15.28 8.19 40.67
CA GLN A 43 13.88 8.51 40.39
C GLN A 43 13.72 9.38 39.14
N ILE A 44 14.58 10.39 38.97
CA ILE A 44 14.56 11.26 37.78
C ILE A 44 14.95 10.46 36.54
N ILE A 45 16.00 9.64 36.60
CA ILE A 45 16.39 8.79 35.46
C ILE A 45 15.22 7.90 35.06
N GLY A 46 14.57 7.20 36.00
CA GLY A 46 13.44 6.33 35.71
C GLY A 46 12.29 7.05 35.00
N ARG A 47 11.90 8.24 35.49
CA ARG A 47 10.84 9.05 34.86
C ARG A 47 11.23 9.57 33.49
N VAL A 48 12.46 10.07 33.33
CA VAL A 48 12.95 10.59 32.05
C VAL A 48 13.04 9.46 31.03
N THR A 49 13.48 8.25 31.43
CA THR A 49 13.54 7.11 30.51
C THR A 49 12.16 6.64 30.04
N GLU A 50 11.16 6.65 30.92
CA GLU A 50 9.78 6.25 30.56
C GLU A 50 9.13 7.30 29.65
N GLU A 51 9.33 8.59 29.94
CA GLU A 51 8.78 9.68 29.13
C GLU A 51 9.46 9.80 27.76
N VAL A 52 10.78 9.55 27.67
CA VAL A 52 11.51 9.48 26.40
C VAL A 52 11.10 8.25 25.59
N ALA A 53 10.86 7.10 26.25
CA ALA A 53 10.43 5.89 25.56
C ALA A 53 9.02 6.04 24.96
N LEU A 54 8.07 6.64 25.71
CA LEU A 54 6.72 6.89 25.20
C LEU A 54 6.70 7.93 24.08
N ARG A 55 7.43 9.05 24.25
CA ARG A 55 7.53 10.08 23.19
C ARG A 55 8.22 9.55 21.94
N GLY A 56 9.25 8.72 22.08
CA GLY A 56 9.95 8.12 20.94
C GLY A 56 9.04 7.25 20.06
N VAL A 57 8.10 6.51 20.67
CA VAL A 57 7.14 5.68 19.92
C VAL A 57 6.08 6.55 19.21
N ASP A 58 5.57 7.59 19.87
CA ASP A 58 4.60 8.51 19.25
C ASP A 58 5.24 9.30 18.10
N ASP A 59 6.44 9.85 18.31
CA ASP A 59 7.20 10.57 17.28
C ASP A 59 7.52 9.65 16.08
N GLN A 60 7.83 8.37 16.35
CA GLN A 60 8.08 7.39 15.29
C GLN A 60 6.81 7.04 14.51
N ASN A 61 5.68 6.85 15.18
CA ASN A 61 4.39 6.58 14.54
C ASN A 61 3.95 7.75 13.64
N ASP A 62 4.18 8.98 14.10
CA ASP A 62 3.86 10.17 13.31
C ASP A 62 4.83 10.33 12.13
N ALA A 63 6.10 9.95 12.29
CA ALA A 63 7.07 9.97 11.20
C ALA A 63 6.75 8.94 10.09
N ILE A 64 6.39 7.70 10.43
CA ILE A 64 6.00 6.70 9.41
C ILE A 64 4.70 7.09 8.70
N ARG A 65 3.74 7.69 9.41
CA ARG A 65 2.52 8.25 8.80
C ARG A 65 2.86 9.38 7.84
N ALA A 66 3.65 10.36 8.29
CA ALA A 66 4.08 11.47 7.48
C ALA A 66 4.81 11.01 6.20
N ALA A 67 5.71 10.03 6.32
CA ALA A 67 6.41 9.43 5.19
C ALA A 67 5.45 8.79 4.17
N ALA A 68 4.42 8.08 4.63
CA ALA A 68 3.41 7.49 3.74
C ALA A 68 2.60 8.56 2.99
N PHE A 69 2.14 9.61 3.70
CA PHE A 69 1.42 10.71 3.05
C PHE A 69 2.30 11.51 2.08
N GLN A 70 3.56 11.81 2.44
CA GLN A 70 4.51 12.44 1.53
C GLN A 70 4.76 11.60 0.27
N SER A 71 4.84 10.28 0.42
CA SER A 71 5.01 9.36 -0.71
C SER A 71 3.79 9.36 -1.63
N LEU A 72 2.57 9.52 -1.09
CA LEU A 72 1.36 9.68 -1.91
C LEU A 72 1.43 10.99 -2.71
N GLU A 73 1.81 12.11 -2.09
CA GLU A 73 1.95 13.40 -2.77
C GLU A 73 2.98 13.34 -3.91
N ILE A 74 4.14 12.72 -3.65
CA ILE A 74 5.18 12.50 -4.67
C ILE A 74 4.62 11.65 -5.80
N THR A 75 3.93 10.56 -5.47
CA THR A 75 3.30 9.66 -6.46
C THR A 75 2.32 10.41 -7.36
N ILE A 76 1.43 11.20 -6.77
CA ILE A 76 0.46 12.02 -7.49
C ILE A 76 1.18 13.04 -8.39
N GLY A 77 2.26 13.67 -7.90
CA GLY A 77 3.08 14.60 -8.68
C GLY A 77 3.74 13.95 -9.90
N VAL A 78 4.34 12.77 -9.73
CA VAL A 78 4.98 12.01 -10.82
C VAL A 78 3.96 11.56 -11.86
N LEU A 79 2.82 11.02 -11.42
CA LEU A 79 1.73 10.63 -12.31
C LEU A 79 1.21 11.83 -13.12
N ALA A 80 1.05 12.98 -12.47
CA ALA A 80 0.62 14.21 -13.13
C ALA A 80 1.62 14.71 -14.18
N GLU A 81 2.91 14.70 -13.85
CA GLU A 81 3.97 15.11 -14.76
C GLU A 81 3.98 14.23 -16.01
N ILE A 82 3.96 12.90 -15.84
CA ILE A 82 3.96 11.97 -16.97
C ILE A 82 2.68 12.12 -17.80
N GLN A 83 1.52 12.26 -17.16
CA GLN A 83 0.26 12.51 -17.86
C GLN A 83 0.33 13.77 -18.71
N LEU A 84 0.97 14.83 -18.21
CA LEU A 84 1.16 16.09 -18.93
C LEU A 84 2.13 15.95 -20.11
N LEU A 85 3.23 15.22 -19.93
CA LEU A 85 4.27 15.03 -20.94
C LEU A 85 3.81 14.12 -22.09
N ASP A 86 3.15 13.01 -21.76
CA ASP A 86 2.77 11.96 -22.72
C ASP A 86 1.32 12.09 -23.21
N GLY A 87 0.57 13.05 -22.68
CA GLY A 87 -0.86 13.26 -22.99
C GLY A 87 -1.78 12.17 -22.42
N GLY A 88 -1.28 11.32 -21.53
CA GLY A 88 -2.02 10.24 -20.90
C GLY A 88 -1.13 9.31 -20.08
N LEU A 89 -1.76 8.58 -19.17
CA LEU A 89 -1.14 7.45 -18.47
C LEU A 89 -1.59 6.17 -19.17
N TYR A 90 -0.63 5.37 -19.64
CA TYR A 90 -0.88 4.17 -20.44
C TYR A 90 -0.23 2.94 -19.80
N SER A 91 1.00 3.04 -19.30
CA SER A 91 1.77 1.90 -18.79
C SER A 91 2.75 2.32 -17.70
N PRO A 92 3.01 1.46 -16.68
CA PRO A 92 4.06 1.68 -15.70
C PRO A 92 5.45 1.90 -16.32
N ALA A 93 5.67 1.37 -17.53
CA ALA A 93 6.90 1.56 -18.32
C ALA A 93 7.20 3.03 -18.68
N GLN A 94 6.22 3.94 -18.54
CA GLN A 94 6.47 5.39 -18.64
C GLN A 94 7.32 5.94 -17.48
N GLY A 95 7.64 5.12 -16.47
CA GLY A 95 8.53 5.46 -15.36
C GLY A 95 7.84 5.64 -14.02
N TRP A 96 6.50 5.76 -13.99
CA TRP A 96 5.74 5.85 -12.73
C TRP A 96 5.62 4.53 -11.98
N ALA A 97 6.12 3.41 -12.50
CA ALA A 97 6.24 2.15 -11.75
C ALA A 97 7.02 2.33 -10.43
N SER A 98 8.00 3.23 -10.41
CA SER A 98 8.78 3.60 -9.23
C SER A 98 8.74 5.11 -9.03
N PRO A 99 7.66 5.67 -8.44
CA PRO A 99 7.49 7.11 -8.33
C PRO A 99 8.55 7.76 -7.44
N LEU A 100 8.98 7.06 -6.38
CA LEU A 100 10.07 7.53 -5.52
C LEU A 100 11.40 7.57 -6.27
N GLY A 101 11.71 6.52 -7.04
CA GLY A 101 12.91 6.47 -7.88
C GLY A 101 12.91 7.57 -8.96
N TYR A 102 11.76 7.80 -9.60
CA TYR A 102 11.56 8.89 -10.56
C TYR A 102 11.84 10.26 -9.92
N ALA A 103 11.35 10.47 -8.69
CA ALA A 103 11.57 11.71 -7.93
C ALA A 103 12.98 11.82 -7.31
N GLY A 104 13.87 10.84 -7.54
CA GLY A 104 15.24 10.85 -7.04
C GLY A 104 15.42 10.40 -5.58
N PHE A 105 14.38 9.81 -4.97
CA PHE A 105 14.51 9.22 -3.62
C PHE A 105 15.28 7.89 -3.69
N PRO A 106 16.18 7.63 -2.73
CA PRO A 106 16.88 6.36 -2.66
C PRO A 106 15.89 5.23 -2.37
N MET A 107 15.94 4.16 -3.17
CA MET A 107 15.17 2.95 -2.93
C MET A 107 15.66 2.24 -1.65
N ALA A 108 14.76 1.59 -0.92
CA ALA A 108 15.06 0.92 0.36
C ALA A 108 16.27 -0.04 0.30
N ALA A 109 16.50 -0.69 -0.85
CA ALA A 109 17.67 -1.56 -1.07
C ALA A 109 19.01 -0.81 -0.98
N VAL A 110 19.05 0.48 -1.34
CA VAL A 110 20.26 1.32 -1.35
C VAL A 110 20.49 1.97 0.02
N SER A 111 19.42 2.27 0.76
CA SER A 111 19.49 2.85 2.11
C SER A 111 20.25 1.96 3.09
N ASN A 112 20.14 0.63 2.95
CA ASN A 112 20.79 -0.33 3.84
C ASN A 112 22.32 -0.41 3.63
N GLU A 113 22.82 -0.20 2.41
CA GLU A 113 24.26 -0.10 2.14
C GLU A 113 24.86 1.22 2.64
N LEU A 114 24.13 2.34 2.52
CA LEU A 114 24.57 3.61 3.10
C LEU A 114 24.58 3.59 4.64
N ALA A 115 23.64 2.87 5.28
CA ALA A 115 23.57 2.79 6.74
C ALA A 115 24.63 1.87 7.36
N LEU A 116 25.19 0.93 6.60
CA LEU A 116 26.17 -0.06 7.08
C LEU A 116 27.60 0.16 6.52
N GLY A 117 27.83 1.25 5.77
CA GLY A 117 29.08 1.59 5.09
C GLY A 117 30.06 2.49 5.87
N SER A 118 30.83 1.87 6.78
CA SER A 118 32.25 2.17 7.11
C SER A 118 32.67 3.53 7.70
N GLY A 119 33.23 3.47 8.92
CA GLY A 119 34.16 4.47 9.47
C GLY A 119 35.51 4.45 8.74
N GLY A 120 35.52 4.97 7.53
CA GLY A 120 36.73 5.31 6.78
C GLY A 120 36.60 6.74 6.28
N GLU A 121 37.45 7.64 6.78
CA GLU A 121 37.63 8.98 6.23
C GLU A 121 38.05 8.87 4.76
N SER A 122 37.07 8.94 3.86
CA SER A 122 37.28 9.19 2.45
C SER A 122 36.76 10.61 2.20
N GLU A 123 37.70 11.55 2.07
CA GLU A 123 37.44 12.88 1.53
C GLU A 123 37.01 12.76 0.05
N ILE A 124 35.76 12.37 -0.19
CA ILE A 124 35.08 12.70 -1.43
C ILE A 124 34.43 14.06 -1.21
N ARG A 125 35.21 15.12 -1.49
CA ARG A 125 34.67 16.47 -1.70
C ARG A 125 33.67 16.41 -2.86
N GLY A 126 32.39 16.28 -2.54
CA GLY A 126 31.28 16.24 -3.49
C GLY A 126 30.03 15.48 -3.03
N VAL A 127 30.07 14.73 -1.93
CA VAL A 127 28.92 13.92 -1.47
C VAL A 127 27.99 14.68 -0.50
N ASP A 128 28.38 15.88 -0.05
CA ASP A 128 27.60 16.67 0.93
C ASP A 128 26.36 17.35 0.34
N GLU A 129 26.16 17.29 -0.99
CA GLU A 129 24.97 17.82 -1.69
C GLU A 129 23.98 16.73 -2.13
N MET A 130 24.28 15.43 -1.96
CA MET A 130 23.36 14.33 -2.29
C MET A 130 22.39 13.96 -1.14
N ALA A 131 22.39 14.73 -0.05
CA ALA A 131 21.47 14.58 1.07
C ALA A 131 20.07 15.20 0.82
N GLU A 132 19.70 15.49 -0.43
CA GLU A 132 18.63 16.47 -0.67
C GLU A 132 17.21 15.89 -0.55
N PHE A 133 17.00 14.58 -0.77
CA PHE A 133 15.66 13.97 -0.68
C PHE A 133 15.71 12.53 -0.12
N ALA A 134 15.57 12.40 1.20
CA ALA A 134 15.44 11.10 1.87
C ALA A 134 14.46 11.17 3.04
N PHE A 135 13.78 10.05 3.32
CA PHE A 135 13.00 9.92 4.55
C PHE A 135 13.91 9.94 5.79
N PRO A 136 13.36 10.26 6.98
CA PRO A 136 14.11 10.16 8.22
C PRO A 136 14.82 8.81 8.37
N PRO A 137 16.03 8.77 8.97
CA PRO A 137 16.79 7.53 9.13
C PRO A 137 15.97 6.43 9.80
N GLY A 138 16.02 5.21 9.24
CA GLY A 138 15.31 4.05 9.76
C GLY A 138 13.82 3.98 9.36
N ILE A 139 13.38 4.82 8.42
CA ILE A 139 12.08 4.69 7.74
C ILE A 139 12.31 4.16 6.34
N GLU A 140 11.69 3.03 6.04
CA GLU A 140 11.62 2.45 4.70
C GLU A 140 10.22 2.68 4.14
N VAL A 141 10.11 3.01 2.87
CA VAL A 141 8.82 3.17 2.20
C VAL A 141 8.80 2.38 0.90
N ASP A 142 7.79 1.54 0.76
CA ASP A 142 7.44 0.89 -0.50
C ASP A 142 6.18 1.53 -1.07
N VAL A 143 6.19 1.77 -2.38
CA VAL A 143 5.03 2.24 -3.14
C VAL A 143 4.74 1.24 -4.25
N GLU A 144 3.52 0.73 -4.29
CA GLU A 144 3.00 -0.12 -5.35
C GLU A 144 1.81 0.58 -5.99
N ILE A 145 1.84 0.73 -7.32
CA ILE A 145 0.74 1.31 -8.09
C ILE A 145 0.17 0.22 -8.97
N ARG A 146 -1.15 0.05 -8.93
CA ARG A 146 -1.87 -0.92 -9.73
C ARG A 146 -2.89 -0.23 -10.60
N ASP A 147 -2.87 -0.55 -11.90
CA ASP A 147 -3.90 -0.11 -12.83
C ASP A 147 -5.15 -0.99 -12.69
N GLU A 148 -6.31 -0.36 -12.56
CA GLU A 148 -7.62 -1.00 -12.57
C GLU A 148 -8.17 -1.13 -14.00
N SER A 149 -7.72 -0.28 -14.94
CA SER A 149 -8.16 -0.28 -16.34
C SER A 149 -7.71 -1.52 -17.12
N GLY A 150 -6.66 -2.23 -16.68
CA GLY A 150 -6.23 -3.51 -17.27
C GLY A 150 -7.11 -4.71 -16.89
N ARG A 151 -8.24 -4.49 -16.21
CA ARG A 151 -9.16 -5.54 -15.77
C ARG A 151 -10.57 -5.31 -16.29
N LEU A 152 -11.36 -6.38 -16.30
CA LEU A 152 -12.74 -6.33 -16.78
C LEU A 152 -13.63 -5.58 -15.78
N PRO A 153 -14.39 -4.56 -16.22
CA PRO A 153 -15.34 -3.87 -15.36
C PRO A 153 -16.48 -4.83 -14.98
N LEU A 154 -16.55 -5.22 -13.71
CA LEU A 154 -17.43 -6.29 -13.22
C LEU A 154 -18.91 -6.03 -13.55
N ASN A 155 -19.34 -4.78 -13.40
CA ASN A 155 -20.75 -4.41 -13.50
C ASN A 155 -21.19 -4.06 -14.94
N GLN A 156 -20.26 -3.99 -15.91
CA GLN A 156 -20.54 -3.58 -17.30
C GLN A 156 -20.16 -4.63 -18.35
N THR A 157 -19.41 -5.65 -17.96
CA THR A 157 -18.93 -6.67 -18.89
C THR A 157 -20.10 -7.49 -19.45
N SER A 158 -20.05 -7.77 -20.76
CA SER A 158 -21.09 -8.50 -21.47
C SER A 158 -21.13 -9.99 -21.10
N GLY A 159 -22.30 -10.62 -21.29
CA GLY A 159 -22.45 -12.05 -21.05
C GLY A 159 -21.58 -12.92 -21.93
N GLU A 160 -21.31 -12.50 -23.17
CA GLU A 160 -20.39 -13.22 -24.08
C GLU A 160 -18.96 -13.18 -23.54
N ARG A 161 -18.48 -12.00 -23.13
CA ARG A 161 -17.15 -11.85 -22.54
C ARG A 161 -17.01 -12.61 -21.21
N TRP A 162 -18.06 -12.65 -20.39
CA TRP A 162 -18.04 -13.47 -19.19
C TRP A 162 -17.93 -14.97 -19.48
N LYS A 163 -18.65 -15.45 -20.49
CA LYS A 163 -18.56 -16.86 -20.92
C LYS A 163 -17.14 -17.21 -21.35
N LEU A 164 -16.54 -16.38 -22.20
CA LEU A 164 -15.14 -16.53 -22.63
C LEU A 164 -14.19 -16.55 -21.43
N LEU A 165 -14.32 -15.62 -20.48
CA LEU A 165 -13.47 -15.61 -19.29
C LEU A 165 -13.60 -16.89 -18.47
N PHE A 166 -14.83 -17.36 -18.22
CA PHE A 166 -15.02 -18.58 -17.43
C PHE A 166 -14.49 -19.82 -18.16
N GLU A 167 -14.65 -19.90 -19.48
CA GLU A 167 -14.06 -20.98 -20.29
C GLU A 167 -12.53 -20.94 -20.25
N GLU A 168 -11.93 -19.75 -20.34
CA GLU A 168 -10.48 -19.55 -20.21
C GLU A 168 -9.96 -19.84 -18.78
N MET A 169 -10.83 -19.73 -17.77
CA MET A 169 -10.58 -20.24 -16.41
C MET A 169 -10.75 -21.77 -16.28
N GLU A 170 -10.82 -22.50 -17.39
CA GLU A 170 -11.04 -23.95 -17.48
C GLU A 170 -12.40 -24.42 -16.92
N ILE A 171 -13.40 -23.53 -16.83
CA ILE A 171 -14.76 -23.89 -16.43
C ILE A 171 -15.49 -24.48 -17.63
N GLN A 172 -16.24 -25.56 -17.40
CA GLN A 172 -16.98 -26.23 -18.48
C GLN A 172 -18.00 -25.27 -19.13
N PRO A 173 -18.18 -25.30 -20.47
CA PRO A 173 -19.03 -24.32 -21.17
C PRO A 173 -20.46 -24.18 -20.63
N ALA A 174 -21.05 -25.29 -20.16
CA ALA A 174 -22.38 -25.26 -19.54
C ALA A 174 -22.41 -24.50 -18.20
N ASP A 175 -21.38 -24.69 -17.37
CA ASP A 175 -21.22 -23.98 -16.10
C ASP A 175 -20.85 -22.51 -16.37
N ALA A 176 -19.97 -22.23 -17.35
CA ALA A 176 -19.62 -20.88 -17.79
C ALA A 176 -20.85 -20.08 -18.25
N ALA A 177 -21.71 -20.70 -19.07
CA ALA A 177 -22.96 -20.08 -19.49
C ALA A 177 -23.91 -19.77 -18.32
N THR A 178 -23.99 -20.68 -17.35
CA THR A 178 -24.80 -20.51 -16.14
C THR A 178 -24.26 -19.37 -15.27
N LEU A 179 -22.95 -19.34 -15.02
CA LEU A 179 -22.30 -18.30 -14.22
C LEU A 179 -22.48 -16.91 -14.84
N ALA A 180 -22.28 -16.78 -16.16
CA ALA A 180 -22.43 -15.52 -16.86
C ALA A 180 -23.88 -15.01 -16.80
N ASP A 181 -24.86 -15.88 -17.10
CA ASP A 181 -26.27 -15.50 -17.07
C ASP A 181 -26.73 -15.16 -15.63
N CYS A 182 -26.32 -15.94 -14.62
CA CYS A 182 -26.66 -15.70 -13.21
C CYS A 182 -26.00 -14.44 -12.64
N LEU A 183 -24.75 -14.12 -13.05
CA LEU A 183 -24.09 -12.88 -12.66
C LEU A 183 -24.81 -11.65 -13.23
N LEU A 184 -25.27 -11.72 -14.47
CA LEU A 184 -26.01 -10.62 -15.09
C LEU A 184 -27.40 -10.42 -14.46
N ASP A 185 -28.14 -11.51 -14.21
CA ASP A 185 -29.44 -11.46 -13.50
C ASP A 185 -29.27 -10.95 -12.04
N TRP A 186 -28.08 -11.13 -11.43
CA TRP A 186 -27.82 -10.58 -10.10
C TRP A 186 -27.64 -9.05 -10.10
N ILE A 187 -27.07 -8.51 -11.19
CA ILE A 187 -26.64 -7.12 -11.32
C ILE A 187 -27.74 -6.22 -11.90
N ASP A 188 -28.50 -6.71 -12.87
CA ASP A 188 -29.47 -5.88 -13.58
C ASP A 188 -30.73 -5.59 -12.75
N ARG A 189 -31.49 -4.57 -13.16
CA ARG A 189 -32.57 -4.01 -12.34
C ARG A 189 -33.92 -4.68 -12.55
N ASP A 190 -34.05 -5.49 -13.59
CA ASP A 190 -35.33 -6.08 -13.94
C ASP A 190 -35.57 -7.37 -13.15
N ASN A 191 -36.45 -8.25 -13.62
CA ASN A 191 -36.70 -9.56 -12.99
C ASN A 191 -36.82 -10.63 -14.09
N GLU A 192 -36.28 -10.36 -15.27
CA GLU A 192 -36.35 -11.25 -16.42
C GLU A 192 -35.21 -12.26 -16.35
N THR A 193 -35.56 -13.52 -16.10
CA THR A 193 -34.55 -14.58 -16.01
C THR A 193 -33.97 -14.91 -17.37
N ARG A 194 -32.64 -14.85 -17.50
CA ARG A 194 -31.91 -15.33 -18.69
C ARG A 194 -32.01 -16.85 -18.84
N LEU A 195 -31.58 -17.37 -19.99
CA LEU A 195 -31.74 -18.80 -20.34
C LEU A 195 -31.20 -19.75 -19.25
N ASN A 196 -30.02 -19.46 -18.72
CA ASN A 196 -29.40 -20.21 -17.62
C ASN A 196 -29.26 -19.34 -16.35
N GLY A 197 -30.03 -18.25 -16.27
CA GLY A 197 -29.94 -17.27 -15.21
C GLY A 197 -30.72 -17.65 -13.95
N ALA A 198 -30.63 -16.79 -12.94
CA ALA A 198 -31.26 -16.98 -11.65
C ALA A 198 -31.77 -15.64 -11.11
N GLU A 199 -33.06 -15.62 -10.79
CA GLU A 199 -33.79 -14.46 -10.31
C GLU A 199 -34.45 -14.71 -8.95
N ALA A 200 -35.29 -13.78 -8.48
CA ALA A 200 -36.04 -13.90 -7.23
C ALA A 200 -36.67 -15.29 -6.99
N GLY A 201 -37.21 -15.92 -8.03
CA GLY A 201 -37.77 -17.27 -7.93
C GLY A 201 -36.76 -18.34 -7.47
N VAL A 202 -35.50 -18.24 -7.89
CA VAL A 202 -34.41 -19.15 -7.49
C VAL A 202 -33.98 -18.87 -6.05
N TYR A 203 -33.65 -17.61 -5.74
CA TYR A 203 -33.08 -17.22 -4.44
C TYR A 203 -34.07 -17.34 -3.27
N GLN A 204 -35.38 -17.16 -3.51
CA GLN A 204 -36.40 -17.36 -2.49
C GLN A 204 -36.54 -18.82 -2.04
N ARG A 205 -36.00 -19.77 -2.81
CA ARG A 205 -35.99 -21.21 -2.45
C ARG A 205 -34.74 -21.63 -1.70
N ARG A 206 -33.74 -20.75 -1.56
CA ARG A 206 -32.53 -20.99 -0.76
C ARG A 206 -32.88 -20.96 0.74
N ASP A 207 -31.97 -21.47 1.58
CA ASP A 207 -32.08 -21.42 3.04
C ASP A 207 -30.83 -20.74 3.64
N PRO A 208 -30.95 -19.55 4.24
CA PRO A 208 -32.17 -18.73 4.32
C PRO A 208 -32.61 -18.21 2.95
N ALA A 209 -33.89 -17.88 2.81
CA ALA A 209 -34.42 -17.27 1.58
C ALA A 209 -33.98 -15.81 1.49
N TYR A 210 -33.59 -15.37 0.29
CA TYR A 210 -33.22 -13.98 0.00
C TYR A 210 -33.67 -13.57 -1.42
N LEU A 211 -33.46 -12.30 -1.74
CA LEU A 211 -33.71 -11.73 -3.06
C LEU A 211 -32.36 -11.46 -3.75
N PRO A 212 -32.31 -11.49 -5.09
CA PRO A 212 -31.16 -10.98 -5.82
C PRO A 212 -30.97 -9.48 -5.52
N ALA A 213 -29.74 -9.00 -5.66
CA ALA A 213 -29.42 -7.61 -5.36
C ALA A 213 -30.12 -6.63 -6.31
N ASN A 214 -30.22 -7.01 -7.58
CA ASN A 214 -30.70 -6.19 -8.69
C ASN A 214 -30.01 -4.81 -8.74
N ALA A 215 -28.71 -4.86 -8.44
CA ALA A 215 -27.85 -3.70 -8.26
C ALA A 215 -26.39 -4.09 -8.56
N PRO A 216 -25.54 -3.11 -8.93
CA PRO A 216 -24.11 -3.32 -9.07
C PRO A 216 -23.50 -3.98 -7.83
N ILE A 217 -22.58 -4.92 -8.03
CA ILE A 217 -21.81 -5.55 -6.96
C ILE A 217 -20.84 -4.52 -6.38
N GLU A 218 -20.82 -4.39 -5.06
CA GLU A 218 -19.93 -3.48 -4.31
C GLU A 218 -18.81 -4.25 -3.60
N ASP A 219 -19.06 -5.50 -3.20
CA ASP A 219 -18.08 -6.42 -2.61
C ASP A 219 -18.05 -7.74 -3.38
N LEU A 220 -16.85 -8.18 -3.79
CA LEU A 220 -16.68 -9.43 -4.53
C LEU A 220 -17.12 -10.66 -3.71
N LEU A 221 -17.18 -10.56 -2.38
CA LEU A 221 -17.72 -11.64 -1.54
C LEU A 221 -19.23 -11.84 -1.72
N GLU A 222 -19.96 -10.89 -2.31
CA GLU A 222 -21.37 -11.07 -2.71
C GLU A 222 -21.55 -12.23 -3.70
N LEU A 223 -20.51 -12.59 -4.46
CA LEU A 223 -20.54 -13.75 -5.36
C LEU A 223 -20.88 -15.05 -4.62
N ARG A 224 -20.68 -15.12 -3.30
CA ARG A 224 -21.11 -16.29 -2.51
C ARG A 224 -22.63 -16.48 -2.48
N LEU A 225 -23.40 -15.45 -2.84
CA LEU A 225 -24.86 -15.48 -2.89
C LEU A 225 -25.39 -15.74 -4.31
N VAL A 226 -24.54 -15.62 -5.33
CA VAL A 226 -24.89 -15.82 -6.73
C VAL A 226 -24.89 -17.32 -7.04
N GLU A 227 -25.92 -17.77 -7.75
CA GLU A 227 -26.05 -19.18 -8.16
C GLU A 227 -24.81 -19.65 -8.94
N GLY A 228 -24.25 -20.80 -8.56
CA GLY A 228 -23.09 -21.41 -9.20
C GLY A 228 -21.75 -20.94 -8.64
N PHE A 229 -21.63 -19.65 -8.31
CA PHE A 229 -20.41 -19.09 -7.70
C PHE A 229 -20.17 -19.66 -6.31
N ASP A 230 -21.23 -19.77 -5.50
CA ASP A 230 -21.20 -20.35 -4.15
C ASP A 230 -20.50 -21.72 -4.09
N ARG A 231 -20.70 -22.55 -5.10
CA ARG A 231 -20.13 -23.90 -5.21
C ARG A 231 -18.74 -23.93 -5.84
N LEU A 232 -18.50 -23.10 -6.86
CA LEU A 232 -17.28 -23.18 -7.67
C LEU A 232 -16.14 -22.30 -7.14
N PHE A 233 -16.45 -21.17 -6.51
CA PHE A 233 -15.47 -20.14 -6.11
C PHE A 233 -15.18 -20.17 -4.60
N PHE A 234 -15.92 -20.96 -3.84
CA PHE A 234 -15.76 -21.08 -2.39
C PHE A 234 -15.66 -22.55 -1.99
N ASP A 235 -15.01 -22.80 -0.86
CA ASP A 235 -14.99 -24.13 -0.25
C ASP A 235 -16.27 -24.41 0.59
N GLU A 236 -16.32 -25.58 1.22
CA GLU A 236 -17.46 -26.01 2.06
C GLU A 236 -17.72 -25.11 3.28
N HIS A 237 -16.75 -24.27 3.66
CA HIS A 237 -16.86 -23.30 4.75
C HIS A 237 -17.18 -21.88 4.23
N GLY A 238 -17.32 -21.71 2.92
CA GLY A 238 -17.58 -20.44 2.28
C GLY A 238 -16.34 -19.53 2.23
N VAL A 239 -15.14 -20.12 2.26
CA VAL A 239 -13.87 -19.40 2.12
C VAL A 239 -13.46 -19.36 0.65
N PRO A 240 -12.99 -18.20 0.13
CA PRO A 240 -12.52 -18.08 -1.25
C PRO A 240 -11.40 -19.07 -1.62
N ASN A 241 -11.62 -19.82 -2.71
CA ASN A 241 -10.64 -20.76 -3.27
C ASN A 241 -9.76 -20.10 -4.36
N ASP A 242 -9.01 -20.91 -5.11
CA ASP A 242 -8.10 -20.41 -6.15
C ASP A 242 -8.84 -19.79 -7.35
N LEU A 243 -9.99 -20.35 -7.76
CA LEU A 243 -10.82 -19.77 -8.82
C LEU A 243 -11.29 -18.36 -8.45
N PHE A 244 -11.68 -18.13 -7.20
CA PHE A 244 -12.01 -16.79 -6.72
C PHE A 244 -10.83 -15.84 -6.79
N ARG A 245 -9.64 -16.28 -6.40
CA ARG A 245 -8.44 -15.43 -6.45
C ARG A 245 -8.07 -15.07 -7.88
N THR A 246 -8.17 -16.02 -8.80
CA THR A 246 -7.96 -15.78 -10.24
C THR A 246 -8.98 -14.79 -10.78
N PHE A 247 -10.27 -15.03 -10.57
CA PHE A 247 -11.33 -14.11 -11.02
C PHE A 247 -11.17 -12.70 -10.45
N ARG A 248 -10.89 -12.58 -9.15
CA ARG A 248 -10.59 -11.30 -8.50
C ARG A 248 -9.46 -10.53 -9.19
N ASN A 249 -8.45 -11.23 -9.71
CA ASN A 249 -7.33 -10.61 -10.42
C ASN A 249 -7.68 -10.21 -11.86
N CYS A 250 -8.79 -10.71 -12.41
CA CYS A 250 -9.27 -10.39 -13.76
C CYS A 250 -10.28 -9.25 -13.79
N VAL A 251 -10.94 -8.95 -12.66
CA VAL A 251 -12.03 -7.97 -12.60
C VAL A 251 -11.67 -6.71 -11.81
N SER A 252 -12.32 -5.61 -12.13
CA SER A 252 -12.33 -4.38 -11.34
C SER A 252 -13.76 -3.98 -11.00
N MET A 253 -13.94 -3.35 -9.84
CA MET A 253 -15.20 -2.70 -9.47
C MET A 253 -15.39 -1.35 -10.19
N MET A 254 -14.38 -0.89 -10.94
CA MET A 254 -14.37 0.42 -11.56
C MET A 254 -14.73 0.35 -13.04
N GLU A 255 -15.54 1.31 -13.48
CA GLU A 255 -16.00 1.40 -14.86
C GLU A 255 -14.99 2.20 -15.69
N ALA A 256 -13.85 1.58 -16.01
CA ALA A 256 -12.78 2.23 -16.79
C ALA A 256 -13.12 2.41 -18.28
N GLY A 257 -14.18 1.76 -18.76
CA GLY A 257 -14.53 1.69 -20.17
C GLY A 257 -13.76 0.57 -20.87
N LYS A 258 -12.92 0.92 -21.84
CA LYS A 258 -12.10 -0.05 -22.59
C LYS A 258 -10.97 -0.58 -21.70
N VAL A 259 -10.64 -1.86 -21.87
CA VAL A 259 -9.54 -2.49 -21.14
C VAL A 259 -8.21 -1.98 -21.68
N ASN A 260 -7.31 -1.59 -20.79
CA ASN A 260 -5.96 -1.15 -21.14
C ASN A 260 -5.04 -2.35 -21.42
N LEU A 261 -4.64 -2.53 -22.68
CA LEU A 261 -3.79 -3.65 -23.11
C LEU A 261 -2.35 -3.58 -22.57
N ASN A 262 -1.87 -2.42 -22.13
CA ASN A 262 -0.53 -2.31 -21.55
C ASN A 262 -0.39 -2.99 -20.19
N THR A 263 -1.48 -3.05 -19.44
CA THR A 263 -1.53 -3.50 -18.03
C THR A 263 -2.49 -4.67 -17.84
N VAL A 264 -2.97 -5.23 -18.95
CA VAL A 264 -4.02 -6.24 -18.97
C VAL A 264 -3.57 -7.51 -18.25
N HIS A 265 -4.47 -8.10 -17.48
CA HIS A 265 -4.21 -9.41 -16.88
C HIS A 265 -4.08 -10.47 -17.99
N PRO A 266 -3.11 -11.41 -17.94
CA PRO A 266 -2.89 -12.39 -19.01
C PRO A 266 -4.15 -13.14 -19.44
N LEU A 267 -4.95 -13.61 -18.47
CA LEU A 267 -6.22 -14.27 -18.75
C LEU A 267 -7.24 -13.36 -19.47
N VAL A 268 -7.25 -12.08 -19.13
CA VAL A 268 -8.14 -11.10 -19.78
C VAL A 268 -7.64 -10.80 -21.19
N LEU A 269 -6.34 -10.84 -21.43
CA LEU A 269 -5.76 -10.68 -22.76
C LEU A 269 -6.20 -11.81 -23.70
N GLU A 270 -6.19 -13.07 -23.24
CA GLU A 270 -6.69 -14.21 -24.02
C GLU A 270 -8.18 -14.05 -24.37
N VAL A 271 -9.00 -13.63 -23.40
CA VAL A 271 -10.43 -13.35 -23.65
C VAL A 271 -10.63 -12.26 -24.71
N LEU A 272 -9.86 -11.18 -24.62
CA LEU A 272 -9.92 -10.11 -25.61
C LEU A 272 -9.39 -10.54 -26.97
N ALA A 273 -8.36 -11.39 -26.99
CA ALA A 273 -7.79 -11.96 -28.21
C ALA A 273 -8.81 -12.81 -28.97
N GLU A 274 -9.59 -13.62 -28.25
CA GLU A 274 -10.68 -14.38 -28.86
C GLU A 274 -11.86 -13.48 -29.30
N GLU A 275 -12.25 -12.51 -28.48
CA GLU A 275 -13.38 -11.62 -28.80
C GLU A 275 -13.09 -10.67 -29.97
N LEU A 276 -11.86 -10.15 -30.06
CA LEU A 276 -11.43 -9.14 -31.03
C LEU A 276 -10.57 -9.74 -32.15
N ASP A 277 -10.43 -11.07 -32.20
CA ASP A 277 -9.73 -11.83 -33.23
C ASP A 277 -8.26 -11.39 -33.47
N PHE A 278 -7.46 -11.37 -32.40
CA PHE A 278 -6.02 -11.08 -32.47
C PHE A 278 -5.18 -12.12 -31.72
N GLU A 279 -3.86 -12.07 -31.86
CA GLU A 279 -2.94 -12.96 -31.15
C GLU A 279 -2.46 -12.34 -29.82
N ALA A 280 -2.91 -12.88 -28.68
CA ALA A 280 -2.54 -12.41 -27.33
C ALA A 280 -1.03 -12.32 -27.14
N GLN A 281 -0.29 -13.36 -27.57
CA GLN A 281 1.15 -13.44 -27.44
C GLN A 281 1.86 -12.31 -28.18
N ARG A 282 1.36 -11.88 -29.34
CA ARG A 282 1.93 -10.77 -30.11
C ARG A 282 1.84 -9.45 -29.36
N VAL A 283 0.72 -9.20 -28.69
CA VAL A 283 0.53 -8.01 -27.84
C VAL A 283 1.47 -8.07 -26.63
N ALA A 284 1.52 -9.23 -25.95
CA ALA A 284 2.36 -9.41 -24.78
C ALA A 284 3.86 -9.24 -25.08
N ASP A 285 4.34 -9.82 -26.18
CA ASP A 285 5.73 -9.73 -26.60
C ASP A 285 6.09 -8.31 -27.05
N PHE A 286 5.19 -7.62 -27.76
CA PHE A 286 5.41 -6.22 -28.14
C PHE A 286 5.59 -5.33 -26.91
N VAL A 287 4.71 -5.44 -25.90
CA VAL A 287 4.78 -4.61 -24.69
C VAL A 287 6.05 -4.90 -23.88
N ARG A 288 6.53 -6.15 -23.86
CA ARG A 288 7.76 -6.56 -23.16
C ARG A 288 9.06 -6.22 -23.92
N GLY A 289 8.96 -5.63 -25.10
CA GLY A 289 10.13 -5.23 -25.85
C GLY A 289 10.99 -6.40 -26.35
N VAL A 290 12.30 -6.19 -26.41
CA VAL A 290 13.23 -7.06 -27.13
C VAL A 290 13.67 -8.25 -26.27
N ASP A 291 13.79 -8.04 -24.96
CA ASP A 291 14.21 -9.09 -24.02
C ASP A 291 13.07 -10.03 -23.60
N LEU A 292 11.82 -9.66 -23.91
CA LEU A 292 10.59 -10.40 -23.55
C LEU A 292 10.40 -10.53 -22.03
N GLU A 293 11.02 -9.64 -21.25
CA GLU A 293 10.90 -9.57 -19.80
C GLU A 293 10.12 -8.31 -19.41
N ALA A 294 9.02 -8.45 -18.68
CA ALA A 294 8.24 -7.30 -18.24
C ALA A 294 8.94 -6.54 -17.10
N GLY A 295 8.81 -5.22 -17.08
CA GLY A 295 9.35 -4.33 -16.05
C GLY A 295 10.78 -3.88 -16.32
N THR A 296 11.26 -4.03 -17.55
CA THR A 296 12.61 -3.66 -17.98
C THR A 296 12.61 -2.31 -18.70
N SER A 297 13.80 -1.80 -19.02
CA SER A 297 13.95 -0.48 -19.64
C SER A 297 13.55 -0.44 -21.12
N ASP A 298 13.40 -1.61 -21.77
CA ASP A 298 12.99 -1.73 -23.17
C ASP A 298 11.51 -2.07 -23.36
N ASP A 299 10.73 -2.17 -22.28
CA ASP A 299 9.27 -2.25 -22.33
C ASP A 299 8.69 -1.11 -23.21
N LEU A 300 7.81 -1.50 -24.13
CA LEU A 300 7.12 -0.58 -25.03
C LEU A 300 5.75 -0.20 -24.47
N VAL A 301 5.26 0.97 -24.90
CA VAL A 301 3.98 1.51 -24.47
C VAL A 301 3.05 1.63 -25.68
N LEU A 302 1.98 0.85 -25.68
CA LEU A 302 0.87 0.97 -26.62
C LEU A 302 0.10 2.25 -26.32
N ARG A 303 0.07 3.17 -27.29
CA ARG A 303 -0.61 4.47 -27.18
C ARG A 303 -1.09 4.96 -28.54
N PRO A 304 -2.09 5.86 -28.59
CA PRO A 304 -2.59 6.41 -29.84
C PRO A 304 -1.49 7.13 -30.64
N GLY A 305 -1.47 6.91 -31.95
CA GLY A 305 -0.53 7.57 -32.86
C GLY A 305 0.91 7.02 -32.79
N LEU A 306 1.11 5.84 -32.20
CA LEU A 306 2.38 5.13 -32.27
C LEU A 306 2.70 4.76 -33.73
N ASP A 307 3.83 5.28 -34.25
CA ASP A 307 4.33 5.03 -35.60
C ASP A 307 5.42 3.96 -35.55
N ASP A 308 5.01 2.70 -35.40
CA ASP A 308 5.90 1.54 -35.36
C ASP A 308 5.33 0.43 -36.28
N PRO A 309 6.13 -0.14 -37.19
CA PRO A 309 5.66 -1.14 -38.15
C PRO A 309 5.27 -2.48 -37.49
N ASP A 310 5.75 -2.75 -36.28
CA ASP A 310 5.54 -4.01 -35.57
C ASP A 310 4.37 -3.94 -34.57
N VAL A 311 3.64 -2.81 -34.54
CA VAL A 311 2.42 -2.65 -33.72
C VAL A 311 1.48 -3.83 -33.93
N PRO A 312 0.94 -4.43 -32.84
CA PRO A 312 -0.01 -5.51 -32.94
C PRO A 312 -1.27 -5.13 -33.74
N THR A 313 -1.66 -5.99 -34.65
CA THR A 313 -2.92 -5.91 -35.41
C THR A 313 -3.82 -7.08 -35.04
N ASP A 314 -5.08 -7.01 -35.43
CA ASP A 314 -5.93 -8.18 -35.49
C ASP A 314 -5.48 -9.14 -36.60
N ASN A 315 -6.16 -10.29 -36.70
CA ASN A 315 -5.88 -11.34 -37.67
C ASN A 315 -6.23 -10.93 -39.12
N ASP A 316 -7.03 -9.89 -39.30
CA ASP A 316 -7.34 -9.28 -40.60
C ASP A 316 -6.31 -8.21 -41.02
N GLY A 317 -5.43 -7.81 -40.10
CA GLY A 317 -4.38 -6.82 -40.30
C GLY A 317 -4.81 -5.38 -40.00
N GLU A 318 -5.96 -5.18 -39.38
CA GLU A 318 -6.40 -3.87 -38.91
C GLU A 318 -5.74 -3.54 -37.56
N PRO A 319 -5.38 -2.26 -37.31
CA PRO A 319 -4.77 -1.87 -36.05
C PRO A 319 -5.70 -2.09 -34.86
N LEU A 320 -5.18 -2.67 -33.79
CA LEU A 320 -5.91 -2.74 -32.53
C LEU A 320 -6.09 -1.34 -31.92
N ASP A 321 -7.13 -1.20 -31.10
CA ASP A 321 -7.44 0.06 -30.45
C ASP A 321 -6.65 0.23 -29.14
N PHE A 322 -5.65 1.11 -29.17
CA PHE A 322 -4.80 1.44 -28.01
C PHE A 322 -5.21 2.75 -27.32
N SER A 323 -6.47 3.18 -27.43
CA SER A 323 -6.96 4.43 -26.82
C SER A 323 -7.22 4.36 -25.32
N ALA A 324 -7.20 3.16 -24.73
CA ALA A 324 -7.42 2.98 -23.31
C ALA A 324 -6.24 3.53 -22.49
N THR A 325 -6.56 4.28 -21.44
CA THR A 325 -5.61 4.86 -20.48
C THR A 325 -5.81 4.24 -19.08
N CYS A 326 -4.80 4.39 -18.22
CA CYS A 326 -4.88 4.10 -16.79
C CYS A 326 -5.78 5.14 -16.09
N ARG A 327 -7.09 4.98 -16.23
CA ARG A 327 -8.11 5.88 -15.67
C ARG A 327 -8.18 5.76 -14.15
N TYR A 328 -8.20 4.54 -13.63
CA TYR A 328 -8.28 4.31 -12.19
C TYR A 328 -7.02 3.60 -11.70
N LEU A 329 -6.35 4.22 -10.74
CA LEU A 329 -5.13 3.68 -10.14
C LEU A 329 -5.36 3.42 -8.65
N THR A 330 -4.93 2.25 -8.18
CA THR A 330 -4.85 1.95 -6.75
C THR A 330 -3.39 2.07 -6.32
N VAL A 331 -3.10 3.00 -5.41
CA VAL A 331 -1.77 3.24 -4.84
C VAL A 331 -1.72 2.65 -3.44
N HIS A 332 -0.86 1.66 -3.23
CA HIS A 332 -0.56 1.07 -1.93
C HIS A 332 0.81 1.54 -1.44
N ILE A 333 0.84 2.12 -0.24
CA ILE A 333 2.06 2.63 0.37
C ILE A 333 2.24 1.96 1.72
N ALA A 334 3.40 1.33 1.93
CA ALA A 334 3.78 0.73 3.20
C ALA A 334 5.04 1.43 3.72
N SER A 335 4.90 2.19 4.81
CA SER A 335 6.02 2.76 5.54
C SER A 335 6.34 1.93 6.77
N ARG A 336 7.63 1.63 6.98
CA ARG A 336 8.10 0.73 8.04
C ARG A 336 9.22 1.37 8.84
N SER A 337 9.21 1.15 10.15
CA SER A 337 10.31 1.53 11.03
C SER A 337 10.31 0.67 12.30
N ALA A 338 11.46 0.09 12.65
CA ALA A 338 11.70 -0.71 13.87
C ALA A 338 10.56 -1.67 14.26
N GLY A 339 10.00 -2.39 13.29
CA GLY A 339 8.92 -3.37 13.51
C GLY A 339 7.49 -2.80 13.49
N THR A 340 7.30 -1.51 13.29
CA THR A 340 5.98 -0.91 13.06
C THR A 340 5.75 -0.70 11.56
N VAL A 341 4.54 -1.00 11.09
CA VAL A 341 4.13 -0.77 9.71
C VAL A 341 2.88 0.10 9.67
N PHE A 342 2.92 1.13 8.83
CA PHE A 342 1.76 1.92 8.48
C PHE A 342 1.44 1.73 7.00
N ASN A 343 0.23 1.28 6.71
CA ASN A 343 -0.27 1.09 5.35
C ASN A 343 -1.26 2.20 5.01
N LEU A 344 -1.07 2.81 3.85
CA LEU A 344 -1.96 3.77 3.23
C LEU A 344 -2.38 3.21 1.87
N SER A 345 -3.66 3.30 1.54
CA SER A 345 -4.17 2.91 0.23
C SER A 345 -5.06 4.01 -0.30
N ALA A 346 -4.72 4.52 -1.49
CA ALA A 346 -5.47 5.57 -2.16
C ALA A 346 -5.99 5.04 -3.50
N ARG A 347 -7.23 5.37 -3.83
CA ARG A 347 -7.78 5.15 -5.18
C ARG A 347 -7.88 6.48 -5.89
N LEU A 348 -7.35 6.54 -7.10
CA LEU A 348 -7.23 7.75 -7.90
C LEU A 348 -8.06 7.60 -9.17
N ASP A 349 -8.79 8.65 -9.54
CA ASP A 349 -9.29 8.87 -10.90
C ASP A 349 -8.36 9.87 -11.59
N THR A 350 -7.71 9.42 -12.65
CA THR A 350 -6.73 10.20 -13.42
C THR A 350 -7.39 11.09 -14.47
N GLU A 351 -8.72 11.01 -14.65
CA GLU A 351 -9.44 11.97 -15.48
C GLU A 351 -9.25 13.38 -14.90
N THR A 352 -8.78 14.31 -15.74
CA THR A 352 -8.52 15.67 -15.30
C THR A 352 -9.82 16.30 -14.80
N PRO A 353 -9.90 16.67 -13.52
CA PRO A 353 -11.15 17.13 -12.93
C PRO A 353 -11.59 18.46 -13.53
N SER A 354 -12.88 18.59 -13.81
CA SER A 354 -13.44 19.86 -14.30
C SER A 354 -13.47 20.89 -13.16
N GLY A 355 -12.61 21.90 -13.21
CA GLY A 355 -12.62 23.03 -12.27
C GLY A 355 -11.26 23.34 -11.67
N GLU A 356 -11.25 24.22 -10.66
CA GLU A 356 -10.04 24.61 -9.92
C GLU A 356 -9.80 23.59 -8.80
N GLN A 357 -9.07 22.51 -9.10
CA GLN A 357 -8.59 21.56 -8.09
C GLN A 357 -7.10 21.79 -7.78
N ILE A 358 -6.73 21.46 -6.55
CA ILE A 358 -5.33 21.49 -6.08
C ILE A 358 -4.52 20.38 -6.78
N TYR A 359 -5.16 19.24 -7.01
CA TYR A 359 -4.55 18.08 -7.65
C TYR A 359 -5.05 17.93 -9.10
N PRO A 360 -4.18 17.47 -10.01
CA PRO A 360 -4.54 17.20 -11.40
C PRO A 360 -5.36 15.91 -11.58
N MET A 361 -5.60 15.18 -10.48
CA MET A 361 -6.35 13.93 -10.41
C MET A 361 -7.20 13.90 -9.13
N THR A 362 -8.26 13.11 -9.12
CA THR A 362 -9.21 13.04 -7.99
C THR A 362 -8.91 11.83 -7.11
N ILE A 363 -8.76 12.03 -5.80
CA ILE A 363 -8.71 10.92 -4.82
C ILE A 363 -10.14 10.47 -4.51
N LEU A 364 -10.49 9.26 -4.92
CA LEU A 364 -11.83 8.67 -4.74
C LEU A 364 -12.02 8.06 -3.35
N ASP A 365 -10.99 7.38 -2.85
CA ASP A 365 -10.99 6.70 -1.56
C ASP A 365 -9.59 6.78 -0.95
N LEU A 366 -9.53 6.86 0.37
CA LEU A 366 -8.29 6.90 1.13
C LEU A 366 -8.45 6.12 2.44
N GLN A 367 -7.71 5.02 2.54
CA GLN A 367 -7.75 4.11 3.67
C GLN A 367 -6.40 4.05 4.37
N THR A 368 -6.42 3.97 5.69
CA THR A 368 -5.21 3.83 6.52
C THR A 368 -5.35 2.64 7.45
N LYS A 369 -4.25 1.89 7.63
CA LYS A 369 -4.19 0.77 8.56
C LYS A 369 -2.82 0.72 9.21
N GLY A 370 -2.77 1.05 10.50
CA GLY A 370 -1.57 0.85 11.33
C GLY A 370 -1.55 -0.53 11.96
N SER A 371 -0.40 -1.18 11.97
CA SER A 371 -0.16 -2.40 12.74
C SER A 371 1.19 -2.34 13.44
N THR A 372 1.19 -2.65 14.73
CA THR A 372 2.38 -3.02 15.51
C THR A 372 2.60 -4.52 15.33
N LEU A 373 3.78 -4.93 14.85
CA LEU A 373 4.15 -6.35 14.74
C LEU A 373 4.49 -6.97 16.10
#